data_AF-U1NAN1-F1
#
_entry.id   AF-U1NAN1-F1
#
_cell.length_a   1.000
_cell.length_b   1.000
_cell.length_c   1.000
_cell.angle_alpha   90.00
_cell.angle_beta   90.00
_cell.angle_gamma   90.00
#
_symmetry.space_group_name_H-M   'P 1'
#
loop_
_entity.id
_entity.type
_entity.pdbx_description
1 polymer ?
#
loop_
_entity_poly.entity_id
_entity_poly.type
_entity_poly.pdbx_seq_one_letter_code
_entity_poly.pdbx_strand_id
1 'polypeptide(L)'
;MSLSCSIASESAPTETTFSLEQIVDSLRIINQYAKQIQQKRRSQTTKQSIQQESIYEYKHWILNRIYPRTSSVEIHTIGSSEYYCLYFDTASFHIPKNKFSHSISVTNTRTIAVNSNQTPSKTYTEARNAFQLLSDAFPQSINDFLPVTEAYDPQYNIIAPTTWFLTV
;
A
#
# COMPACT_ATOMS: atom_id res chain seq x y z
N MET A 1 29.39 -24.31 33.07
CA MET A 1 28.46 -24.59 31.97
C MET A 1 28.09 -23.25 31.35
N SER A 2 28.71 -22.89 30.22
CA SER A 2 28.47 -21.60 29.55
C SER A 2 27.42 -21.79 28.45
N LEU A 3 26.31 -21.05 28.55
CA LEU A 3 25.27 -20.98 27.54
C LEU A 3 25.68 -19.96 26.49
N SER A 4 26.02 -20.45 25.29
CA SER A 4 26.25 -19.60 24.12
C SER A 4 24.90 -19.22 23.51
N CYS A 5 24.49 -17.96 23.65
CA CYS A 5 23.39 -17.39 22.88
C CYS A 5 23.83 -17.24 21.43
N SER A 6 23.34 -18.12 20.56
CA SER A 6 23.35 -17.90 19.11
C SER A 6 22.34 -16.80 18.79
N ILE A 7 22.84 -15.60 18.53
CA ILE A 7 22.04 -14.54 17.91
C ILE A 7 21.77 -15.02 16.48
N ALA A 8 20.52 -15.34 16.19
CA ALA A 8 20.07 -15.58 14.84
C ALA A 8 20.38 -14.32 14.01
N SER A 9 21.32 -14.44 13.07
CA SER A 9 21.52 -13.42 12.06
C SER A 9 20.23 -13.32 11.25
N GLU A 10 19.50 -12.21 11.40
CA GLU A 10 18.47 -11.82 10.45
C GLU A 10 19.11 -11.81 9.07
N SER A 11 18.67 -12.72 8.22
CA SER A 11 19.06 -12.81 6.82
C SER A 11 18.81 -11.47 6.14
N ALA A 12 19.84 -10.96 5.48
CA ALA A 12 19.78 -9.79 4.62
C ALA A 12 18.58 -9.87 3.66
N PRO A 13 17.95 -8.74 3.31
CA PRO A 13 16.78 -8.74 2.44
C PRO A 13 17.15 -9.39 1.11
N THR A 14 16.44 -10.45 0.77
CA THR A 14 16.44 -11.07 -0.56
C THR A 14 16.31 -9.95 -1.58
N GLU A 15 17.27 -9.86 -2.51
CA GLU A 15 17.17 -8.93 -3.64
C GLU A 15 15.81 -9.13 -4.29
N THR A 16 14.91 -8.15 -4.12
CA THR A 16 13.62 -8.18 -4.78
C THR A 16 13.90 -8.22 -6.28
N THR A 17 13.45 -9.27 -6.97
CA THR A 17 13.58 -9.45 -8.43
C THR A 17 13.08 -8.24 -9.23
N PHE A 18 12.25 -7.41 -8.62
CA PHE A 18 11.64 -6.23 -9.19
C PHE A 18 12.39 -4.94 -8.83
N SER A 19 12.51 -4.04 -9.80
CA SER A 19 13.12 -2.73 -9.59
C SER A 19 12.26 -1.82 -8.71
N LEU A 20 12.89 -0.81 -8.08
CA LEU A 20 12.15 0.20 -7.30
C LEU A 20 11.10 0.93 -8.15
N GLU A 21 11.46 1.23 -9.39
CA GLU A 21 10.57 1.89 -10.36
C GLU A 21 9.31 1.06 -10.61
N GLN A 22 9.45 -0.26 -10.82
CA GLN A 22 8.32 -1.17 -11.00
C GLN A 22 7.40 -1.22 -9.78
N ILE A 23 7.99 -1.23 -8.58
CA ILE A 23 7.24 -1.19 -7.32
C ILE A 23 6.49 0.14 -7.19
N VAL A 24 7.16 1.27 -7.42
CA VAL A 24 6.59 2.63 -7.34
C VAL A 24 5.45 2.81 -8.36
N ASP A 25 5.63 2.33 -9.59
CA ASP A 25 4.57 2.38 -10.60
C ASP A 25 3.37 1.51 -10.22
N SER A 26 3.61 0.33 -9.65
CA SER A 26 2.55 -0.54 -9.16
C SER A 26 1.78 0.10 -8.00
N LEU A 27 2.49 0.74 -7.05
CA LEU A 27 1.88 1.52 -5.96
C LEU A 27 1.02 2.67 -6.48
N ARG A 28 1.47 3.36 -7.54
CA ARG A 28 0.69 4.43 -8.20
C ARG A 28 -0.60 3.88 -8.81
N ILE A 29 -0.54 2.74 -9.49
CA ILE A 29 -1.69 2.10 -10.12
C ILE A 29 -2.72 1.68 -9.05
N ILE A 30 -2.31 0.97 -7.99
CA ILE A 30 -3.27 0.52 -6.95
C ILE A 30 -3.86 1.70 -6.17
N ASN A 31 -3.11 2.78 -5.97
CA ASN A 31 -3.60 4.00 -5.32
C ASN A 31 -4.63 4.75 -6.19
N GLN A 32 -4.45 4.77 -7.52
CA GLN A 32 -5.45 5.29 -8.45
C GLN A 32 -6.71 4.41 -8.47
N TYR A 33 -6.54 3.09 -8.46
CA TYR A 33 -7.66 2.14 -8.38
C TYR A 33 -8.47 2.31 -7.08
N ALA A 34 -7.81 2.46 -5.92
CA ALA A 34 -8.46 2.75 -4.64
C ALA A 34 -9.31 4.03 -4.67
N LYS A 35 -8.86 5.08 -5.39
CA LYS A 35 -9.64 6.31 -5.59
C LYS A 35 -10.87 6.10 -6.47
N GLN A 36 -10.80 5.22 -7.48
CA GLN A 36 -11.96 4.89 -8.32
C GLN A 36 -13.06 4.17 -7.54
N ILE A 37 -12.70 3.28 -6.61
CA ILE A 37 -13.66 2.58 -5.74
C ILE A 37 -14.51 3.61 -4.97
N GLN A 38 -13.89 4.66 -4.44
CA GLN A 38 -14.58 5.73 -3.70
C GLN A 38 -15.67 6.45 -4.53
N GLN A 39 -15.49 6.56 -5.84
CA GLN A 39 -16.38 7.33 -6.72
C GLN A 39 -17.68 6.57 -7.09
N LYS A 40 -17.73 5.24 -6.99
CA LYS A 40 -18.89 4.40 -7.45
C LYS A 40 -20.05 4.29 -6.43
N ARG A 41 -20.25 5.34 -5.62
CA ARG A 41 -20.84 5.31 -4.27
C ARG A 41 -22.37 5.26 -4.14
N ARG A 42 -23.11 4.42 -4.89
CA ARG A 42 -24.60 4.40 -4.77
C ARG A 42 -25.30 3.12 -4.30
N SER A 43 -24.64 1.96 -4.14
CA SER A 43 -25.37 0.75 -3.68
C SER A 43 -24.61 -0.34 -2.92
N GLN A 44 -23.29 -0.25 -2.71
CA GLN A 44 -22.49 -1.29 -2.00
C GLN A 44 -21.45 -0.69 -1.04
N THR A 45 -21.90 0.15 -0.12
CA THR A 45 -21.04 1.04 0.69
C THR A 45 -20.03 0.34 1.59
N THR A 46 -20.38 -0.80 2.23
CA THR A 46 -19.49 -1.44 3.21
C THR A 46 -18.33 -2.19 2.54
N LYS A 47 -18.60 -3.07 1.56
CA LYS A 47 -17.57 -3.88 0.88
C LYS A 47 -16.54 -3.01 0.14
N GLN A 48 -17.01 -1.95 -0.52
CA GLN A 48 -16.13 -1.01 -1.22
C GLN A 48 -15.27 -0.21 -0.24
N SER A 49 -15.80 0.11 0.95
CA SER A 49 -15.01 0.77 2.00
C SER A 49 -13.92 -0.14 2.52
N ILE A 50 -14.23 -1.42 2.81
CA ILE A 50 -13.24 -2.39 3.27
C ILE A 50 -12.16 -2.60 2.21
N GLN A 51 -12.55 -2.77 0.94
CA GLN A 51 -11.58 -2.90 -0.15
C GLN A 51 -10.63 -1.71 -0.21
N GLN A 52 -11.17 -0.50 -0.14
CA GLN A 52 -10.36 0.71 -0.18
C GLN A 52 -9.40 0.78 1.00
N GLU A 53 -9.88 0.47 2.21
CA GLU A 53 -9.09 0.47 3.43
C GLU A 53 -7.93 -0.53 3.34
N SER A 54 -8.20 -1.79 2.99
CA SER A 54 -7.17 -2.83 2.86
C SER A 54 -6.13 -2.51 1.78
N ILE A 55 -6.52 -1.88 0.66
CA ILE A 55 -5.53 -1.39 -0.33
C ILE A 55 -4.61 -0.34 0.30
N TYR A 56 -5.15 0.60 1.08
CA TYR A 56 -4.33 1.61 1.73
C TYR A 56 -3.44 1.03 2.82
N GLU A 57 -3.93 0.08 3.61
CA GLU A 57 -3.10 -0.60 4.61
C GLU A 57 -1.95 -1.38 3.97
N TYR A 58 -2.23 -2.13 2.91
CA TYR A 58 -1.21 -2.85 2.15
C TYR A 58 -0.17 -1.89 1.55
N LYS A 59 -0.64 -0.79 0.91
CA LYS A 59 0.24 0.28 0.40
C LYS A 59 1.13 0.83 1.51
N HIS A 60 0.57 1.14 2.69
CA HIS A 60 1.33 1.69 3.80
C HIS A 60 2.38 0.71 4.33
N TRP A 61 2.05 -0.57 4.40
CA TRP A 61 2.97 -1.62 4.80
C TRP A 61 4.15 -1.76 3.84
N ILE A 62 3.91 -1.66 2.52
CA ILE A 62 4.98 -1.67 1.50
C ILE A 62 5.84 -0.41 1.65
N LEU A 63 5.23 0.76 1.79
CA LEU A 63 5.94 2.03 1.94
C LEU A 63 6.89 2.04 3.15
N ASN A 64 6.47 1.45 4.29
CA ASN A 64 7.34 1.27 5.46
C ASN A 64 8.56 0.37 5.17
N ARG A 65 8.54 -0.49 4.15
CA ARG A 65 9.70 -1.33 3.79
C ARG A 65 10.63 -0.66 2.81
N ILE A 66 10.06 0.07 1.85
CA ILE A 66 10.85 0.72 0.80
C ILE A 66 11.28 2.14 1.17
N TYR A 67 10.86 2.69 2.31
CA TYR A 67 11.20 4.06 2.72
C TYR A 67 12.71 4.37 2.76
N PRO A 68 13.65 3.46 3.09
CA PRO A 68 15.07 3.80 3.08
C PRO A 68 15.59 4.16 1.69
N ARG A 69 14.80 3.83 0.65
CA ARG A 69 15.08 4.12 -0.76
C ARG A 69 14.40 5.39 -1.26
N THR A 70 13.76 6.16 -0.37
CA THR A 70 13.17 7.46 -0.72
C THR A 70 14.25 8.50 -0.96
N SER A 71 14.00 9.42 -1.90
CA SER A 71 14.91 10.53 -2.17
C SER A 71 14.77 11.64 -1.13
N SER A 72 13.58 11.84 -0.59
CA SER A 72 13.31 12.79 0.50
C SER A 72 11.99 12.47 1.21
N VAL A 73 11.84 13.01 2.42
CA VAL A 73 10.61 12.90 3.21
C VAL A 73 10.18 14.26 3.74
N GLU A 74 8.93 14.63 3.51
CA GLU A 74 8.31 15.84 4.04
C GLU A 74 7.10 15.50 4.92
N ILE A 75 6.72 16.39 5.83
CA ILE A 75 5.42 16.31 6.53
C ILE A 75 4.42 17.17 5.76
N HIS A 76 3.31 16.57 5.36
CA HIS A 76 2.17 17.27 4.79
C HIS A 76 0.98 17.27 5.75
N THR A 77 0.42 18.44 6.02
CA THR A 77 -0.86 18.58 6.72
C THR A 77 -1.99 18.71 5.71
N ILE A 78 -2.96 17.79 5.75
CA ILE A 78 -4.13 17.77 4.88
C ILE A 78 -5.38 17.73 5.77
N GLY A 79 -6.13 18.84 5.83
CA GLY A 79 -7.19 19.01 6.82
C GLY A 79 -6.62 19.03 8.23
N SER A 80 -7.13 18.19 9.13
CA SER A 80 -6.65 18.02 10.51
C SER A 80 -5.61 16.91 10.67
N SER A 81 -5.24 16.24 9.59
CA SER A 81 -4.40 15.04 9.62
C SER A 81 -3.01 15.33 9.08
N GLU A 82 -2.00 14.78 9.74
CA GLU A 82 -0.61 14.85 9.30
C GLU A 82 -0.19 13.55 8.60
N TYR A 83 0.56 13.71 7.51
CA TYR A 83 1.06 12.63 6.67
C TYR A 83 2.56 12.81 6.45
N TYR A 84 3.32 11.72 6.42
CA TYR A 84 4.61 11.73 5.75
C TYR A 84 4.38 11.62 4.24
N CYS A 85 5.02 12.49 3.48
CA CYS A 85 5.09 12.46 2.03
C CYS A 85 6.46 11.89 1.63
N LEU A 86 6.45 10.64 1.17
CA LEU A 86 7.63 9.92 0.72
C LEU A 86 7.84 10.17 -0.77
N TYR A 87 8.98 10.75 -1.14
CA TYR A 87 9.33 11.03 -2.53
C TYR A 87 10.20 9.91 -3.10
N PHE A 88 9.82 9.42 -4.28
CA PHE A 88 10.56 8.45 -5.08
C PHE A 88 10.64 9.02 -6.50
N ASP A 89 11.66 9.83 -6.77
CA ASP A 89 11.97 10.52 -8.04
C ASP A 89 10.76 11.04 -8.86
N THR A 90 10.04 10.16 -9.54
CA THR A 90 8.88 10.46 -10.40
C THR A 90 7.52 10.47 -9.68
N ALA A 91 7.46 10.00 -8.43
CA ALA A 91 6.23 9.86 -7.67
C ALA A 91 6.38 10.27 -6.20
N SER A 92 5.26 10.56 -5.56
CA SER A 92 5.20 10.73 -4.12
C SER A 92 3.98 10.03 -3.53
N PHE A 93 4.12 9.55 -2.30
CA PHE A 93 3.06 8.84 -1.59
C PHE A 93 2.89 9.37 -0.18
N HIS A 94 1.63 9.54 0.21
CA HIS A 94 1.27 9.87 1.59
C HIS A 94 1.03 8.62 2.42
N ILE A 95 1.58 8.64 3.62
CA ILE A 95 1.30 7.71 4.70
C ILE A 95 0.93 8.51 5.96
N PRO A 96 -0.21 8.22 6.63
CA PRO A 96 -0.54 8.85 7.89
C PRO A 96 0.59 8.69 8.91
N LYS A 97 0.94 9.75 9.66
CA LYS A 97 2.04 9.69 10.65
C LYS A 97 1.84 8.56 11.66
N ASN A 98 0.59 8.29 12.07
CA ASN A 98 0.24 7.24 13.03
C ASN A 98 0.34 5.80 12.46
N LYS A 99 0.50 5.64 11.14
CA LYS A 99 0.68 4.35 10.46
C LYS A 99 2.13 4.13 10.01
N PHE A 100 3.03 5.04 10.37
CA PHE A 100 4.45 4.95 10.04
C PHE A 100 5.27 4.48 11.25
N SER A 101 6.04 3.41 11.06
CA SER A 101 6.71 2.73 12.18
C SER A 101 8.13 3.23 12.43
N HIS A 102 8.65 4.11 11.57
CA HIS A 102 10.03 4.58 11.65
C HIS A 102 10.14 6.02 12.15
N SER A 103 11.20 6.28 12.90
CA SER A 103 11.62 7.65 13.20
C SER A 103 12.29 8.23 11.95
N ILE A 104 11.71 9.29 11.39
CA ILE A 104 12.20 9.90 10.16
C ILE A 104 12.79 11.28 10.46
N SER A 105 13.96 11.55 9.89
CA SER A 105 14.48 12.91 9.75
C SER A 105 13.71 13.64 8.66
N VAL A 106 12.83 14.56 9.06
CA VAL A 106 11.96 15.30 8.14
C VAL A 106 12.72 16.46 7.51
N THR A 107 12.69 16.55 6.19
CA THR A 107 13.38 17.59 5.43
C THR A 107 12.61 18.91 5.40
N ASN A 108 11.27 18.87 5.41
CA ASN A 108 10.41 20.05 5.36
C ASN A 108 8.98 19.74 5.86
N THR A 109 8.22 20.78 6.22
CA THR A 109 6.78 20.69 6.57
C THR A 109 5.95 21.61 5.67
N ARG A 110 4.85 21.10 5.10
CA ARG A 110 3.97 21.83 4.18
C ARG A 110 2.49 21.63 4.53
N THR A 111 1.69 22.67 4.36
CA THR A 111 0.22 22.58 4.44
C THR A 111 -0.36 22.56 3.03
N ILE A 112 -1.20 21.57 2.72
CA ILE A 112 -1.74 21.38 1.37
C ILE A 112 -3.25 21.55 1.37
N ALA A 113 -3.75 22.41 0.47
CA ALA A 113 -5.18 22.53 0.19
C ALA A 113 -5.67 21.29 -0.57
N VAL A 114 -6.84 20.76 -0.18
CA VAL A 114 -7.44 19.57 -0.81
C VAL A 114 -7.92 19.92 -2.23
N ASN A 115 -7.08 19.72 -3.23
CA ASN A 115 -7.47 19.78 -4.64
C ASN A 115 -7.63 18.36 -5.18
N SER A 116 -8.87 17.89 -5.26
CA SER A 116 -9.22 16.55 -5.74
C SER A 116 -9.77 16.57 -7.16
N ASN A 117 -8.98 17.05 -8.13
CA ASN A 117 -9.32 16.93 -9.56
C ASN A 117 -8.22 16.16 -10.28
N GLN A 118 -8.23 14.84 -10.14
CA GLN A 118 -7.54 13.95 -11.07
C GLN A 118 -8.52 12.87 -11.50
N THR A 119 -8.81 12.85 -12.79
CA THR A 119 -9.62 11.83 -13.45
C THR A 119 -8.79 10.55 -13.57
N PRO A 120 -9.16 9.46 -12.89
CA PRO A 120 -8.36 8.24 -12.95
C PRO A 120 -8.64 7.47 -14.26
N SER A 121 -7.67 7.42 -15.18
CA SER A 121 -7.78 6.76 -16.50
C SER A 121 -7.01 5.43 -16.58
N LYS A 122 -7.12 4.57 -15.56
CA LYS A 122 -6.51 3.23 -15.61
C LYS A 122 -7.54 2.12 -15.44
N THR A 123 -7.29 1.02 -16.14
CA THR A 123 -8.21 -0.11 -16.31
C THR A 123 -8.03 -1.14 -15.19
N TYR A 124 -9.08 -1.94 -14.97
CA TYR A 124 -9.12 -3.07 -14.05
C TYR A 124 -7.92 -4.04 -14.21
N THR A 125 -7.51 -4.31 -15.45
CA THR A 125 -6.40 -5.23 -15.78
C THR A 125 -5.06 -4.72 -15.25
N GLU A 126 -4.82 -3.40 -15.31
CA GLU A 126 -3.58 -2.81 -14.81
C GLU A 126 -3.49 -2.94 -13.29
N ALA A 127 -4.60 -2.75 -12.57
CA ALA A 127 -4.65 -2.92 -11.12
C ALA A 127 -4.34 -4.36 -10.72
N ARG A 128 -4.93 -5.36 -11.41
CA ARG A 128 -4.61 -6.78 -11.19
C ARG A 128 -3.12 -7.07 -11.34
N ASN A 129 -2.51 -6.64 -12.44
CA ASN A 129 -1.09 -6.88 -12.69
C ASN A 129 -0.21 -6.21 -11.64
N ALA A 130 -0.57 -5.01 -11.20
CA ALA A 130 0.14 -4.31 -10.13
C ALA A 130 0.04 -5.05 -8.78
N PHE A 131 -1.13 -5.57 -8.42
CA PHE A 131 -1.27 -6.39 -7.20
C PHE A 131 -0.46 -7.68 -7.27
N GLN A 132 -0.44 -8.34 -8.44
CA GLN A 132 0.38 -9.54 -8.63
C GLN A 132 1.86 -9.23 -8.47
N LEU A 133 2.37 -8.21 -9.15
CA LEU A 133 3.77 -7.79 -9.05
C LEU A 133 4.17 -7.49 -7.60
N LEU A 134 3.34 -6.75 -6.87
CA LEU A 134 3.63 -6.44 -5.47
C LEU A 134 3.59 -7.70 -4.59
N SER A 135 2.69 -8.65 -4.84
CA SER A 135 2.63 -9.91 -4.10
C SER A 135 3.79 -10.85 -4.43
N ASP A 136 4.36 -10.74 -5.63
CA ASP A 136 5.58 -11.47 -6.01
C ASP A 136 6.83 -10.80 -5.41
N ALA A 137 6.81 -9.47 -5.24
CA ALA A 137 7.91 -8.70 -4.68
C ALA A 137 7.98 -8.73 -3.14
N PHE A 138 6.86 -9.00 -2.48
CA PHE A 138 6.75 -8.95 -1.02
C PHE A 138 6.05 -10.20 -0.46
N PRO A 139 6.44 -10.68 0.73
CA PRO A 139 5.88 -11.90 1.30
C PRO A 139 4.41 -11.78 1.75
N GLN A 140 3.87 -10.55 1.85
CA GLN A 140 2.47 -10.33 2.19
C GLN A 140 1.70 -9.89 0.95
N SER A 141 0.47 -10.37 0.86
CA SER A 141 -0.51 -10.02 -0.15
C SER A 141 -1.53 -9.03 0.41
N ILE A 142 -2.37 -8.46 -0.45
CA ILE A 142 -3.50 -7.65 -0.01
C ILE A 142 -4.49 -8.43 0.88
N ASN A 143 -4.57 -9.76 0.73
CA ASN A 143 -5.47 -10.61 1.52
C ASN A 143 -5.12 -10.60 3.01
N ASP A 144 -3.85 -10.37 3.35
CA ASP A 144 -3.38 -10.29 4.73
C ASP A 144 -3.89 -9.02 5.46
N PHE A 145 -4.47 -8.08 4.71
CA PHE A 145 -5.04 -6.82 5.21
C PHE A 145 -6.56 -6.79 5.12
N LEU A 146 -7.19 -7.89 4.69
CA LEU A 146 -8.65 -8.01 4.69
C LEU A 146 -9.14 -8.54 6.04
N PRO A 147 -10.37 -8.18 6.44
CA PRO A 147 -11.04 -8.88 7.53
C PRO A 147 -11.11 -10.38 7.24
N VAL A 148 -10.98 -11.22 8.27
CA VAL A 148 -10.99 -12.71 8.16
C VAL A 148 -12.22 -13.26 7.42
N THR A 149 -13.33 -12.51 7.41
CA THR A 149 -14.56 -12.87 6.71
C THR A 149 -14.50 -12.62 5.20
N GLU A 150 -13.43 -12.01 4.70
CA GLU A 150 -13.29 -11.51 3.34
C GLU A 150 -11.97 -11.98 2.71
N ALA A 151 -12.00 -12.22 1.40
CA ALA A 151 -10.83 -12.49 0.59
C ALA A 151 -10.94 -11.76 -0.74
N TYR A 152 -9.82 -11.25 -1.21
CA TYR A 152 -9.66 -10.60 -2.48
C TYR A 152 -9.17 -11.61 -3.51
N ASP A 153 -9.95 -11.71 -4.57
CA ASP A 153 -9.62 -12.50 -5.74
C ASP A 153 -8.88 -11.61 -6.75
N PRO A 154 -7.58 -11.82 -7.02
CA PRO A 154 -6.87 -11.02 -8.01
C PRO A 154 -7.36 -11.28 -9.45
N GLN A 155 -7.92 -12.46 -9.76
CA GLN A 155 -8.46 -12.77 -11.08
C GLN A 155 -9.70 -11.93 -11.41
N TYR A 156 -10.58 -11.76 -10.43
CA TYR A 156 -11.83 -11.01 -10.55
C TYR A 156 -11.80 -9.62 -9.89
N ASN A 157 -10.69 -9.27 -9.22
CA ASN A 157 -10.43 -8.01 -8.50
C ASN A 157 -11.69 -7.51 -7.78
N ILE A 158 -12.27 -8.47 -7.06
CA ILE A 158 -13.41 -8.37 -6.17
C ILE A 158 -12.99 -8.85 -4.80
N ILE A 159 -13.66 -8.32 -3.78
CA ILE A 159 -13.70 -8.95 -2.46
C ILE A 159 -14.96 -9.80 -2.36
N ALA A 160 -14.79 -11.05 -1.98
CA ALA A 160 -15.87 -11.97 -1.67
C ALA A 160 -15.68 -12.59 -0.27
N PRO A 161 -16.75 -13.13 0.33
CA PRO A 161 -16.62 -13.86 1.59
C PRO A 161 -15.60 -15.00 1.47
N THR A 162 -14.81 -15.27 2.52
CA THR A 162 -13.83 -16.37 2.52
C THR A 162 -14.47 -17.73 2.24
N THR A 163 -15.75 -17.92 2.58
CA THR A 163 -16.52 -19.12 2.27
C THR A 163 -16.69 -19.39 0.77
N TRP A 164 -16.52 -18.38 -0.10
CA TRP A 164 -16.62 -18.55 -1.56
C TRP A 164 -15.34 -19.11 -2.19
N PHE A 165 -14.22 -19.08 -1.44
CA PHE A 165 -12.91 -19.54 -1.90
C PHE A 165 -12.52 -20.90 -1.30
N LEU A 166 -13.29 -21.41 -0.34
CA LEU A 166 -13.01 -22.67 0.39
C LEU A 166 -13.70 -23.91 -0.21
N THR A 167 -14.22 -23.83 -1.44
CA THR A 167 -14.68 -25.01 -2.19
C THR A 167 -13.66 -25.40 -3.25
N VAL A 168 -12.73 -26.28 -2.88
CA VAL A 168 -11.94 -27.12 -3.79
C VAL A 168 -11.92 -28.54 -3.24
#